data_AF-A0A951YAQ5-F1
#
_entry.id   AF-A0A951YAQ5-F1
#
_cell.length_a   1.000
_cell.length_b   1.000
_cell.length_c   1.000
_cell.angle_alpha   90.00
_cell.angle_beta   90.00
_cell.angle_gamma   90.00
#
_symmetry.space_group_name_H-M   'P 1'
#
loop_
_entity.id
_entity.type
_entity.pdbx_description
1 polymer ?
#
loop_
_entity_poly.entity_id
_entity_poly.type
_entity_poly.pdbx_seq_one_letter_code
_entity_poly.pdbx_strand_id
1 'polypeptide(L)'
;EGFVRQPCFFGEHLLTNTTLPVSIVESEKTALVAAHYLPGSIWLATGGLSSLNIEHCRRVLRGRKLTLFPDAGAYDKWQPIAAQLPNCNISRMIEYYHSLPGDDLADMLV
;
A
#
# COMPACT_ATOMS: atom_id res chain seq x y z
N GLU A 1 -9.63 15.18 -28.11
CA GLU A 1 -9.85 13.85 -27.52
C GLU A 1 -9.38 13.88 -26.08
N GLY A 2 -10.20 13.41 -25.14
CA GLY A 2 -9.88 13.43 -23.70
C GLY A 2 -9.16 12.16 -23.30
N PHE A 3 -7.99 12.28 -22.68
CA PHE A 3 -7.27 11.13 -22.12
C PHE A 3 -7.93 10.72 -20.80
N VAL A 4 -8.56 9.54 -20.77
CA VAL A 4 -9.11 8.96 -19.52
C VAL A 4 -7.97 8.27 -18.79
N ARG A 5 -7.48 8.90 -17.70
CA ARG A 5 -6.51 8.26 -16.80
C ARG A 5 -7.22 7.18 -15.99
N GLN A 6 -6.89 5.92 -16.24
CA GLN A 6 -7.24 4.84 -15.32
C GLN A 6 -6.23 4.84 -14.17
N PRO A 7 -6.67 4.95 -12.91
CA PRO A 7 -5.80 4.76 -11.77
C PRO A 7 -5.29 3.31 -11.77
N CYS A 8 -3.99 3.14 -11.57
CA CYS A 8 -3.31 1.86 -11.40
C CYS A 8 -2.33 1.96 -10.23
N PHE A 9 -2.07 0.85 -9.55
CA PHE A 9 -1.02 0.81 -8.55
C PHE A 9 0.34 0.59 -9.22
N PHE A 10 1.39 1.19 -8.66
CA PHE A 10 2.72 0.72 -8.95
C PHE A 10 2.83 -0.76 -8.53
N GLY A 11 3.39 -1.61 -9.39
CA GLY A 11 3.52 -3.05 -9.12
C GLY A 11 2.26 -3.88 -9.41
N GLU A 12 1.16 -3.30 -9.92
CA GLU A 12 -0.11 -4.02 -10.15
C GLU A 12 0.06 -5.26 -11.04
N HIS A 13 0.99 -5.22 -12.00
CA HIS A 13 1.34 -6.34 -12.88
C HIS A 13 1.83 -7.61 -12.14
N LEU A 14 2.30 -7.47 -10.89
CA LEU A 14 2.76 -8.58 -10.04
C LEU A 14 1.62 -9.37 -9.41
N LEU A 15 0.37 -8.86 -9.46
CA LEU A 15 -0.81 -9.53 -8.91
C LEU A 15 -1.16 -10.84 -9.61
N THR A 16 -0.51 -11.14 -10.74
CA THR A 16 -0.54 -12.44 -11.42
C THR A 16 -0.13 -13.59 -10.50
N ASN A 17 0.75 -13.33 -9.52
CA ASN A 17 1.03 -14.29 -8.46
C ASN A 17 -0.10 -14.25 -7.42
N THR A 18 -0.86 -15.34 -7.30
CA THR A 18 -2.00 -15.45 -6.36
C THR A 18 -1.66 -16.08 -5.02
N THR A 19 -0.43 -16.55 -4.83
CA THR A 19 -0.02 -17.26 -3.62
C THR A 19 0.41 -16.33 -2.49
N LEU A 20 0.88 -15.12 -2.83
CA LEU A 20 1.38 -14.15 -1.85
C LEU A 20 0.29 -13.18 -1.39
N PRO A 21 0.33 -12.70 -0.14
CA PRO A 21 -0.46 -11.56 0.29
C PRO A 21 -0.05 -10.28 -0.47
N VAL A 22 -0.86 -9.22 -0.33
CA VAL A 22 -0.57 -7.92 -0.94
C VAL A 22 -0.38 -6.88 0.16
N SER A 23 0.71 -6.14 0.04
CA SER A 23 1.06 -5.01 0.91
C SER A 23 1.04 -3.71 0.11
N ILE A 24 0.44 -2.66 0.67
CA ILE A 24 0.29 -1.37 -0.02
C ILE A 24 0.97 -0.27 0.80
N VAL A 25 1.83 0.51 0.16
CA VAL A 25 2.53 1.68 0.71
C VAL A 25 2.18 2.93 -0.10
N GLU A 26 2.59 4.12 0.36
CA GLU A 26 2.31 5.37 -0.34
C GLU A 26 3.19 5.58 -1.58
N SER A 27 4.50 5.36 -1.44
CA SER A 27 5.48 5.69 -2.49
C SER A 27 6.07 4.46 -3.20
N GLU A 28 6.42 4.65 -4.48
CA GLU A 28 7.03 3.61 -5.31
C GLU A 28 8.42 3.21 -4.80
N LYS A 29 9.18 4.17 -4.26
CA LYS A 29 10.48 3.93 -3.62
C LYS A 29 10.32 2.94 -2.48
N THR A 30 9.34 3.19 -1.61
CA THR A 30 9.06 2.35 -0.44
C THR A 30 8.66 0.94 -0.87
N ALA A 31 7.83 0.81 -1.90
CA ALA A 31 7.42 -0.50 -2.42
C ALA A 31 8.61 -1.30 -2.95
N LEU A 32 9.54 -0.64 -3.65
CA LEU A 32 10.73 -1.30 -4.20
C LEU A 32 11.68 -1.78 -3.09
N VAL A 33 11.96 -0.94 -2.10
CA VAL A 33 12.81 -1.30 -0.95
C VAL A 33 12.16 -2.43 -0.16
N ALA A 34 10.87 -2.34 0.13
CA ALA A 34 10.14 -3.37 0.86
C ALA A 34 10.08 -4.70 0.09
N ALA A 35 9.94 -4.68 -1.25
CA ALA A 35 10.00 -5.90 -2.06
C ALA A 35 11.37 -6.60 -1.98
N HIS A 36 12.46 -5.85 -1.81
CA HIS A 36 13.79 -6.42 -1.64
C HIS A 36 13.97 -7.08 -0.26
N TYR A 37 13.60 -6.38 0.82
CA TYR A 37 13.82 -6.86 2.19
C TYR A 37 12.74 -7.83 2.69
N LEU A 38 11.52 -7.72 2.17
CA LEU A 38 10.34 -8.49 2.59
C LEU A 38 9.68 -9.19 1.39
N PRO A 39 10.33 -10.20 0.77
CA PRO A 39 9.85 -10.85 -0.45
C PRO A 39 8.59 -11.71 -0.26
N GLY A 40 8.11 -11.87 0.99
CA GLY A 40 6.93 -12.67 1.32
C GLY A 40 5.58 -12.00 1.01
N SER A 41 5.58 -10.83 0.37
CA SER A 41 4.38 -10.10 -0.02
C SER A 41 4.57 -9.43 -1.39
N ILE A 42 3.48 -9.18 -2.10
CA ILE A 42 3.48 -8.32 -3.29
C ILE A 42 3.33 -6.88 -2.82
N TRP A 43 4.33 -6.05 -3.12
CA TRP A 43 4.35 -4.65 -2.73
C TRP A 43 3.80 -3.76 -3.83
N LEU A 44 2.76 -3.01 -3.50
CA LEU A 44 2.13 -2.03 -4.35
C LEU A 44 2.30 -0.62 -3.77
N ALA A 45 2.33 0.40 -4.62
CA ALA A 45 2.27 1.78 -4.17
C ALA A 45 1.07 2.53 -4.76
N THR A 46 0.48 3.42 -3.96
CA THR A 46 -0.63 4.28 -4.39
C THR A 46 -0.15 5.50 -5.18
N GLY A 47 1.13 5.88 -5.07
CA GLY A 47 1.66 7.12 -5.61
C GLY A 47 1.25 8.34 -4.77
N GLY A 48 1.04 8.14 -3.47
CA GLY A 48 0.74 9.19 -2.48
C GLY A 48 -0.52 8.97 -1.63
N LEU A 49 -0.59 9.71 -0.53
CA LEU A 49 -1.60 9.63 0.53
C LEU A 49 -3.05 9.61 0.07
N SER A 50 -3.41 10.51 -0.85
CA SER A 50 -4.79 10.71 -1.34
C SER A 50 -5.14 9.83 -2.54
N SER A 51 -4.18 9.04 -3.04
CA SER A 51 -4.36 8.18 -4.21
C SER A 51 -4.95 6.82 -3.87
N LEU A 52 -5.08 6.49 -2.58
CA LEU A 52 -5.73 5.25 -2.12
C LEU A 52 -7.25 5.32 -2.37
N ASN A 53 -7.69 4.72 -3.47
CA ASN A 53 -9.10 4.68 -3.86
C ASN A 53 -9.74 3.32 -3.52
N ILE A 54 -10.83 3.33 -2.75
CA ILE A 54 -11.56 2.12 -2.31
C ILE A 54 -12.13 1.34 -3.49
N GLU A 55 -12.73 2.00 -4.47
CA GLU A 55 -13.31 1.33 -5.65
C GLU A 55 -12.22 0.64 -6.47
N HIS A 56 -11.07 1.29 -6.61
CA HIS A 56 -9.91 0.72 -7.28
C HIS A 56 -9.42 -0.54 -6.54
N CYS A 57 -9.26 -0.45 -5.22
CA CYS A 57 -8.89 -1.59 -4.38
C CYS A 57 -9.89 -2.75 -4.53
N ARG A 58 -11.20 -2.48 -4.47
CA ARG A 58 -12.24 -3.53 -4.61
C ARG A 58 -12.22 -4.20 -5.97
N ARG A 59 -11.90 -3.45 -7.04
CA ARG A 59 -11.83 -3.97 -8.41
C ARG A 59 -10.61 -4.86 -8.60
N VAL A 60 -9.43 -4.40 -8.18
CA VAL A 60 -8.14 -5.04 -8.51
C VAL A 60 -7.70 -6.08 -7.48
N LEU A 61 -8.06 -5.88 -6.21
CA LEU A 61 -7.56 -6.68 -5.09
C LEU A 61 -8.60 -7.64 -4.50
N ARG A 62 -9.64 -7.94 -5.27
CA ARG A 62 -10.73 -8.82 -4.83
C ARG A 62 -10.19 -10.21 -4.44
N GLY A 63 -10.52 -10.66 -3.24
CA GLY A 63 -10.12 -11.97 -2.73
C GLY A 63 -8.68 -12.07 -2.25
N ARG A 64 -7.91 -10.97 -2.27
CA ARG A 64 -6.54 -10.92 -1.74
C ARG A 64 -6.56 -10.64 -0.23
N LYS A 65 -5.55 -11.15 0.48
CA LYS A 65 -5.26 -10.72 1.86
C LYS A 65 -4.42 -9.45 1.78
N LEU A 66 -4.95 -8.35 2.34
CA LEU A 66 -4.36 -7.02 2.22
C LEU A 66 -3.73 -6.58 3.54
N THR A 67 -2.62 -5.86 3.45
CA THR A 67 -2.05 -5.12 4.57
C THR A 67 -1.58 -3.75 4.10
N LEU A 68 -2.16 -2.69 4.63
CA LEU A 68 -1.75 -1.32 4.35
C LEU A 68 -0.64 -0.89 5.29
N PHE A 69 0.37 -0.23 4.76
CA PHE A 69 1.50 0.37 5.48
C PHE A 69 1.50 1.88 5.19
N PRO A 70 0.65 2.66 5.88
CA PRO A 70 0.61 4.12 5.73
C PRO A 70 1.90 4.76 6.26
N ASP A 71 2.31 5.89 5.69
CA ASP A 71 3.45 6.66 6.20
C ASP A 71 3.11 7.28 7.57
N ALA A 72 4.11 7.83 8.26
CA ALA A 72 3.90 8.49 9.55
C ALA A 72 2.86 9.63 9.45
N GLY A 73 1.80 9.56 10.27
CA GLY A 73 0.69 10.51 10.28
C GLY A 73 -0.41 10.26 9.24
N ALA A 74 -0.31 9.19 8.45
CA ALA A 74 -1.32 8.79 7.46
C ALA A 74 -2.29 7.72 7.97
N TYR A 75 -2.01 7.10 9.11
CA TYR A 75 -2.80 5.99 9.65
C TYR A 75 -4.30 6.33 9.76
N ASP A 76 -4.64 7.46 10.38
CA ASP A 76 -6.04 7.85 10.62
C ASP A 76 -6.80 8.12 9.33
N LYS A 77 -6.12 8.49 8.25
CA LYS A 77 -6.72 8.68 6.91
C LYS A 77 -6.98 7.35 6.23
N TRP A 78 -6.08 6.37 6.39
CA TRP A 78 -6.16 5.08 5.72
C TRP A 78 -7.00 4.06 6.49
N GLN A 79 -7.12 4.18 7.81
CA GLN A 79 -7.95 3.31 8.64
C GLN A 79 -9.42 3.20 8.16
N PRO A 80 -10.15 4.29 7.88
CA PRO A 80 -11.54 4.18 7.40
C PRO A 80 -11.64 3.55 6.00
N ILE A 81 -10.60 3.65 5.18
CA ILE A 81 -10.51 2.96 3.89
C ILE A 81 -10.30 1.46 4.11
N ALA A 82 -9.34 1.09 4.98
CA ALA A 82 -9.05 -0.30 5.34
C ALA A 82 -10.28 -1.02 5.87
N ALA A 83 -11.05 -0.36 6.76
CA ALA A 83 -12.27 -0.92 7.35
C ALA A 83 -13.37 -1.24 6.32
N GLN A 84 -13.33 -0.61 5.15
CA GLN A 84 -14.28 -0.84 4.05
C GLN A 84 -13.83 -1.92 3.05
N LEU A 85 -12.60 -2.42 3.20
CA LEU A 85 -12.03 -3.46 2.35
C LEU A 85 -12.09 -4.81 3.06
N PRO A 86 -12.64 -5.85 2.42
CA PRO A 86 -12.64 -7.19 3.01
C PRO A 86 -11.21 -7.74 3.10
N ASN A 87 -10.90 -8.48 4.17
CA ASN A 87 -9.59 -9.10 4.42
C ASN A 87 -8.42 -8.10 4.41
N CYS A 88 -8.66 -6.86 4.86
CA CYS A 88 -7.68 -5.80 4.91
C CYS A 88 -7.25 -5.49 6.34
N ASN A 89 -5.94 -5.61 6.59
CA ASN A 89 -5.30 -5.11 7.80
C ASN A 89 -4.64 -3.76 7.51
N ILE A 90 -4.43 -2.96 8.55
CA ILE A 90 -3.64 -1.73 8.49
C ILE A 90 -2.58 -1.77 9.58
N SER A 91 -1.33 -1.49 9.20
CA SER A 91 -0.20 -1.48 10.12
C SER A 91 -0.10 -0.13 10.83
N ARG A 92 0.09 -0.16 12.15
CA ARG A 92 0.47 1.01 12.96
C ARG A 92 1.98 1.10 13.20
N MET A 93 2.76 0.20 12.64
CA MET A 93 4.19 0.09 12.95
C MET A 93 4.93 1.41 12.67
N ILE A 94 4.67 2.02 11.52
CA ILE A 94 5.33 3.28 11.14
C ILE A 94 4.93 4.40 12.11
N GLU A 95 3.65 4.49 12.49
CA GLU A 95 3.15 5.45 13.49
C GLU A 95 3.80 5.28 14.88
N TYR A 96 4.25 4.07 15.24
CA TYR A 96 4.89 3.85 16.55
C TYR A 96 6.40 4.05 16.55
N TYR A 97 7.07 3.73 15.44
CA TYR A 97 8.53 3.68 15.38
C TYR A 97 9.14 4.81 14.54
N HIS A 98 8.33 5.69 13.93
CA HIS A 98 8.88 6.84 13.22
C HIS A 98 9.68 7.74 14.17
N SER A 99 10.77 8.29 13.67
CA SER A 99 11.61 9.26 14.37
C SER A 99 11.27 10.69 13.94
N LEU A 100 10.85 10.89 12.69
CA LEU A 100 10.48 12.18 12.12
C LEU A 100 9.12 12.10 11.40
N PRO A 101 8.41 13.23 11.23
CA PRO A 101 7.23 13.28 10.36
C PRO A 101 7.61 12.96 8.91
N GLY A 102 6.87 12.03 8.29
CA GLY A 102 7.12 11.60 6.91
C GLY A 102 8.09 10.43 6.77
N ASP A 103 8.59 9.86 7.86
CA ASP A 103 9.28 8.56 7.79
C ASP A 103 8.34 7.50 7.22
N ASP A 104 8.90 6.65 6.36
CA ASP A 104 8.17 5.57 5.72
C ASP A 104 8.73 4.19 6.09
N LEU A 105 8.18 3.13 5.51
CA LEU A 105 8.65 1.76 5.76
C LEU A 105 10.10 1.53 5.29
N ALA A 106 10.55 2.24 4.24
CA ALA A 106 11.89 2.05 3.72
C ALA A 106 12.93 2.52 4.72
N ASP A 107 12.69 3.65 5.38
CA ASP A 107 13.60 4.21 6.40
C ASP A 107 13.80 3.27 7.61
N MET A 108 12.87 2.32 7.82
CA MET A 108 13.00 1.29 8.86
C MET A 108 13.74 0.03 8.39
N LEU A 109 13.85 -0.18 7.08
CA LEU A 109 14.45 -1.36 6.46
C LEU A 109 15.92 -1.15 6.05
N VAL A 110 16.36 0.10 5.93
CA VAL A 110 17.74 0.49 5.60
C VAL A 110 18.42 1.24 6.73
#